data_AF-A0A923LZ27-F1
#
_entry.id   AF-A0A923LZ27-F1
#
_cell.length_a   1.000
_cell.length_b   1.000
_cell.length_c   1.000
_cell.angle_alpha   90.00
_cell.angle_beta   90.00
_cell.angle_gamma   90.00
#
_symmetry.space_group_name_H-M   'P 1'
#
loop_
_entity.id
_entity.type
_entity.pdbx_description
1 polymer ?
#
loop_
_entity_poly.entity_id
_entity_poly.type
_entity_poly.pdbx_seq_one_letter_code
_entity_poly.pdbx_strand_id
1 'polypeptide(L)' 'MDLIQHMRRLFAERNPDEMDIRLRVTYQDGTVLTGKYTALVGPLDNEPEIAEIDFYRDDNGALTGAYEDELADVEIME' A
#
# COMPACT_ATOMS: atom_id res chain seq x y z
N MET A 1 -9.21 -6.66 0.16
CA MET A 1 -8.39 -7.36 1.20
C MET A 1 -8.50 -6.56 2.50
N ASP A 2 -8.15 -7.04 3.71
CA ASP A 2 -8.04 -6.14 4.88
C ASP A 2 -6.66 -5.44 4.83
N LEU A 3 -6.63 -4.19 4.35
CA LEU A 3 -5.40 -3.47 4.01
C LEU A 3 -4.59 -3.14 5.26
N ILE A 4 -5.27 -2.66 6.30
CA ILE A 4 -4.62 -2.27 7.55
C ILE A 4 -3.96 -3.49 8.20
N GLN A 5 -4.66 -4.62 8.31
CA GLN A 5 -4.06 -5.84 8.88
C GLN A 5 -2.96 -6.40 8.00
N HIS A 6 -3.10 -6.31 6.67
CA HIS A 6 -2.08 -6.78 5.75
C HIS A 6 -0.78 -5.95 5.87
N MET A 7 -0.89 -4.63 5.86
CA MET A 7 0.26 -3.74 6.02
C MET A 7 0.91 -3.88 7.40
N ARG A 8 0.11 -4.06 8.46
CA ARG A 8 0.63 -4.40 9.80
C ARG A 8 1.44 -5.69 9.79
N ARG A 9 1.05 -6.71 9.02
CA ARG A 9 1.83 -7.95 8.87
C ARG A 9 3.10 -7.74 8.07
N LEU A 10 3.02 -7.00 6.96
CA LEU A 10 4.20 -6.68 6.12
C LEU A 10 5.27 -5.91 6.91
N PHE A 11 4.85 -5.02 7.81
CA PHE A 11 5.74 -4.23 8.65
C PHE A 11 5.96 -4.79 10.06
N ALA A 12 5.42 -5.97 10.38
CA ALA A 12 5.57 -6.56 11.71
C ALA A 12 7.04 -6.83 12.08
N GLU A 13 7.87 -7.14 11.08
CA GLU A 13 9.29 -7.46 11.25
C GLU A 13 10.23 -6.33 10.82
N ARG A 14 9.69 -5.22 10.28
CA ARG A 14 10.46 -4.12 9.67
C ARG A 14 9.79 -2.78 9.92
N ASN A 15 10.52 -1.82 10.51
CA ASN A 15 10.01 -0.46 10.71
C ASN A 15 9.97 0.29 9.37
N PRO A 16 8.80 0.70 8.87
CA PRO A 16 8.72 1.36 7.57
C PRO A 16 9.37 2.74 7.53
N ASP A 17 9.52 3.40 8.67
CA ASP A 17 10.16 4.72 8.75
C ASP A 17 11.71 4.64 8.66
N GLU A 18 12.28 3.45 8.83
CA GLU A 18 13.72 3.21 8.79
C GLU A 18 14.19 2.63 7.44
N MET A 19 13.27 2.42 6.50
CA MET A 19 13.53 1.67 5.27
C MET A 19 13.05 2.38 4.02
N ASP A 20 13.84 2.32 2.96
CA ASP A 20 13.40 2.71 1.62
C ASP A 20 12.57 1.56 1.01
N ILE A 21 11.31 1.44 1.45
CA ILE A 21 10.41 0.37 1.02
C ILE A 21 9.85 0.66 -0.36
N ARG A 22 9.97 -0.34 -1.22
CA ARG A 22 9.27 -0.38 -2.50
C ARG A 22 8.13 -1.37 -2.43
N LEU A 23 6.99 -1.00 -3.00
CA LEU A 23 5.80 -1.82 -3.07
C LEU A 23 5.55 -2.25 -4.51
N ARG A 24 5.03 -3.46 -4.66
CA ARG A 24 4.21 -3.86 -5.79
C ARG A 24 2.76 -3.86 -5.33
N VAL A 25 1.93 -3.10 -6.04
CA VAL A 25 0.52 -2.92 -5.74
C VAL A 25 -0.28 -3.49 -6.91
N THR A 26 -1.11 -4.50 -6.64
CA THR A 26 -1.96 -5.16 -7.63
C THR A 26 -3.41 -4.77 -7.40
N TYR A 27 -4.03 -4.17 -8.40
CA TYR A 27 -5.44 -3.77 -8.38
C TYR A 27 -6.35 -4.93 -8.79
N GLN A 28 -7.63 -4.84 -8.41
CA GLN A 28 -8.64 -5.87 -8.73
C GLN A 28 -8.88 -6.04 -10.24
N ASP A 29 -8.63 -5.01 -11.03
CA ASP A 29 -8.73 -5.06 -12.50
C ASP A 29 -7.50 -5.72 -13.17
N GLY A 30 -6.49 -6.11 -12.38
CA GLY A 30 -5.24 -6.70 -12.85
C GLY A 30 -4.14 -5.68 -13.17
N THR A 31 -4.39 -4.39 -12.99
CA THR A 31 -3.35 -3.35 -13.08
C THR A 31 -2.32 -3.57 -11.99
N VAL A 32 -1.03 -3.48 -12.34
CA VAL A 32 0.08 -3.58 -11.38
C VAL A 32 0.90 -2.31 -11.44
N LEU A 33 1.06 -1.66 -10.29
CA LEU A 33 1.92 -0.50 -10.12
C LEU A 33 3.05 -0.84 -9.14
N THR A 34 4.20 -0.21 -9.34
CA THR A 34 5.31 -0.29 -8.37
C THR A 34 5.75 1.10 -7.98
N GLY A 35 6.29 1.22 -6.78
CA GLY A 35 6.79 2.51 -6.32
C GLY A 35 7.24 2.51 -4.88
N LYS A 36 7.69 3.68 -4.42
CA LYS A 36 8.17 3.89 -3.05
C LYS A 36 7.00 4.14 -2.10
N TYR A 37 6.89 3.33 -1.04
CA TYR A 37 5.91 3.53 0.02
C TYR A 37 6.10 4.89 0.70
N THR A 38 4.98 5.54 1.01
CA THR A 38 4.96 6.83 1.72
C THR A 38 4.19 6.72 3.03
N ALA A 39 2.93 6.29 2.97
CA ALA A 39 2.06 6.24 4.15
C ALA A 39 0.92 5.23 3.98
N LEU A 40 0.40 4.76 5.11
CA LEU A 40 -0.89 4.09 5.22
C LEU A 40 -1.84 5.08 5.89
N VAL A 41 -2.92 5.43 5.20
CA VAL A 41 -3.97 6.31 5.71
C VAL A 41 -5.22 5.46 5.89
N GLY A 42 -5.84 5.55 7.04
CA GLY A 42 -7.08 4.81 7.29
C GLY A 42 -7.72 5.19 8.61
N PRO A 43 -9.04 4.99 8.73
CA PRO A 43 -9.77 5.23 9.96
C PRO A 43 -9.35 4.23 11.03
N LEU A 44 -9.36 4.69 12.27
CA LEU A 44 -9.21 3.82 13.42
C LEU A 44 -10.53 3.03 13.55
N ASP A 45 -10.50 1.80 13.05
CA ASP A 45 -11.28 0.65 13.49
C ASP A 45 -12.52 0.19 12.68
N ASN A 46 -13.13 0.92 11.73
CA ASN A 46 -14.42 0.45 11.15
C ASN A 46 -14.77 0.72 9.67
N GLU A 47 -14.02 1.51 8.90
CA GLU A 47 -14.39 1.84 7.50
C GLU A 47 -13.27 1.43 6.53
N PRO A 48 -13.21 0.16 6.10
CA PRO A 48 -12.18 -0.32 5.17
C PRO A 48 -12.16 0.43 3.84
N GLU A 49 -13.31 0.93 3.37
CA GLU A 49 -13.47 1.66 2.11
C GLU A 49 -12.66 2.97 2.02
N ILE A 50 -12.24 3.52 3.16
CA ILE A 50 -11.41 4.74 3.22
C ILE A 50 -9.97 4.44 3.65
N ALA A 51 -9.60 3.17 3.84
CA ALA A 51 -8.21 2.79 4.01
C ALA A 51 -7.49 2.83 2.65
N GLU A 52 -6.38 3.54 2.58
CA GLU A 52 -5.56 3.69 1.38
C GLU A 52 -4.06 3.63 1.70
N ILE A 53 -3.27 3.19 0.72
CA ILE A 53 -1.82 3.30 0.76
C ILE A 53 -1.36 4.35 -0.24
N ASP A 54 -0.54 5.27 0.25
CA ASP A 54 0.16 6.25 -0.56
C ASP A 54 1.54 5.76 -0.97
N PHE A 55 1.84 5.84 -2.26
CA PHE A 55 3.17 5.53 -2.78
C PHE A 55 3.53 6.37 -4.02
N TYR A 56 4.82 6.66 -4.18
CA TYR A 56 5.38 7.32 -5.36
C TYR A 56 5.69 6.30 -6.44
N ARG A 57 4.99 6.38 -7.58
CA ARG A 57 5.16 5.42 -8.66
C ARG A 57 6.51 5.52 -9.36
N ASP A 58 7.04 4.38 -9.78
CA ASP A 58 8.32 4.28 -10.48
C ASP A 58 8.30 4.78 -11.92
N ASP A 59 7.13 4.80 -12.55
CA ASP A 59 6.95 5.22 -13.94
C ASP A 59 6.93 6.75 -14.10
N ASN A 60 7.59 7.46 -13.19
CA ASN A 60 7.53 8.91 -13.01
C ASN A 60 6.09 9.42 -12.78
N GLY A 61 5.21 8.57 -12.25
CA GLY A 61 3.86 8.95 -11.85
C GLY A 61 3.83 9.82 -10.61
N ALA A 62 2.68 10.45 -10.35
CA ALA A 62 2.42 11.21 -9.14
C ALA A 62 2.29 10.28 -7.91
N LEU A 63 2.29 10.89 -6.71
CA LEU A 63 1.81 10.22 -5.51
C LEU A 63 0.40 9.66 -5.78
N THR A 64 0.22 8.38 -5.55
CA THR A 64 -1.04 7.67 -5.78
C THR A 64 -1.52 7.11 -4.45
N GLY A 65 -2.75 7.46 -4.06
CA GLY A 65 -3.49 6.78 -3.00
C GLY A 65 -4.28 5.63 -3.62
N ALA A 66 -4.03 4.41 -3.15
CA ALA A 66 -4.71 3.21 -3.61
C ALA A 66 -5.63 2.66 -2.50
N TYR A 67 -6.94 2.64 -2.75
CA TYR A 67 -7.95 2.29 -1.76
C TYR A 67 -8.08 0.78 -1.59
N GLU A 68 -8.39 0.32 -0.37
CA GLU A 68 -8.54 -1.09 -0.03
C GLU A 68 -9.51 -1.85 -0.96
N ASP A 69 -10.60 -1.21 -1.37
CA ASP A 69 -11.63 -1.78 -2.24
C ASP A 69 -11.22 -1.85 -3.72
N GLU A 70 -10.15 -1.15 -4.11
CA GLU A 70 -9.53 -1.24 -5.44
C GLU A 70 -8.42 -2.29 -5.49
N LEU A 71 -7.91 -2.71 -4.32
CA LEU A 71 -6.73 -3.55 -4.21
C LEU A 71 -7.06 -5.04 -4.17
N ALA A 72 -6.30 -5.79 -4.96
CA ALA A 72 -6.22 -7.23 -4.90
C ALA A 72 -5.10 -7.69 -3.95
N ASP A 73 -3.92 -7.07 -4.03
CA ASP A 73 -2.75 -7.43 -3.22
C ASP A 73 -1.72 -6.30 -3.12
N VAL A 74 -0.90 -6.34 -2.06
CA VAL A 74 0.24 -5.45 -1.84
C VAL A 74 1.43 -6.26 -1.35
N GLU A 75 2.58 -6.11 -1.98
CA GLU A 75 3.81 -6.83 -1.63
C GLU A 75 4.98 -5.85 -1.44
N ILE A 76 5.89 -6.15 -0.52
CA ILE A 76 7.19 -5.47 -0.44
C ILE A 76 8.13 -6.08 -1.47
N MET A 77 8.83 -5.24 -2.23
CA MET A 77 9.86 -5.66 -3.18
C MET A 77 11.23 -5.70 -2.48
N GLU A 78 12.01 -6.77 -2.73
CA GLU A 78 13.42 -6.91 -2.29
C GLU A 78 14.40 -6.08 -3.14
#